data_AF-A0A6V7K0V3-F1
#
_entry.id   AF-A0A6V7K0V3-F1
#
_cell.length_a   1.000
_cell.length_b   1.000
_cell.length_c   1.000
_cell.angle_alpha   90.00
_cell.angle_beta   90.00
_cell.angle_gamma   90.00
#
_symmetry.space_group_name_H-M   'P 1'
#
loop_
_entity.id
_entity.type
_entity.pdbx_description
1 polymer ?
#
loop_
_entity_poly.entity_id
_entity_poly.type
_entity_poly.pdbx_seq_one_letter_code
_entity_poly.pdbx_strand_id
1 'polypeptide(L)' 'RLTKSYFYIARKSIQRNVVKAVNCFFINYVKDNLQSELVTHLYKSDQVESLLNESEHIAIKRKETSDMLK' A
#
# COMPACT_ATOMS: atom_id res chain seq x y z
N ARG A 1 -39.29 -2.47 -27.26
CA ARG A 1 -38.55 -3.60 -26.66
C ARG A 1 -37.05 -3.58 -27.02
N LEU A 2 -36.67 -3.20 -28.24
CA LEU A 2 -35.27 -3.13 -28.68
C LEU A 2 -34.44 -2.01 -28.03
N THR A 3 -35.00 -0.80 -27.85
CA THR A 3 -34.31 0.34 -27.23
C THR A 3 -33.86 0.03 -25.81
N LYS A 4 -34.75 -0.59 -25.00
CA LYS A 4 -34.43 -1.00 -23.62
C LYS A 4 -33.31 -2.06 -23.57
N SER A 5 -33.29 -3.00 -24.53
CA SER A 5 -32.23 -4.01 -24.62
C SER A 5 -30.87 -3.39 -24.95
N TYR A 6 -30.84 -2.46 -25.92
CA TYR A 6 -29.63 -1.73 -26.29
C TYR A 6 -29.06 -0.94 -25.10
N PHE A 7 -29.90 -0.17 -24.40
CA PHE A 7 -29.48 0.58 -23.22
C PHE A 7 -28.96 -0.34 -22.10
N TYR A 8 -29.56 -1.52 -21.93
CA TYR A 8 -29.09 -2.48 -20.93
C TYR A 8 -27.69 -3.03 -21.27
N ILE A 9 -27.45 -3.38 -22.53
CA ILE A 9 -26.13 -3.85 -23.01
C ILE A 9 -25.09 -2.74 -22.87
N ALA A 10 -25.43 -1.51 -23.27
CA ALA A 10 -24.55 -0.35 -23.14
C ALA A 10 -24.19 -0.09 -21.66
N ARG A 11 -25.18 -0.09 -20.76
CA ARG A 11 -24.94 0.09 -19.32
C ARG A 11 -24.02 -0.99 -18.76
N LYS A 12 -24.26 -2.26 -19.10
CA LYS A 12 -23.42 -3.39 -18.65
C LYS A 12 -22.00 -3.29 -19.23
N SER A 13 -21.85 -2.77 -20.45
CA SER A 13 -20.55 -2.53 -21.07
C SER A 13 -19.76 -1.44 -20.33
N ILE A 14 -20.40 -0.30 -20.05
CA ILE A 14 -19.81 0.80 -19.28
C ILE A 14 -19.37 0.32 -17.90
N GLN A 15 -20.24 -0.40 -17.18
CA GLN A 15 -19.91 -0.96 -15.86
C GLN A 15 -18.64 -1.83 -15.89
N ARG A 16 -18.50 -2.71 -16.90
CA ARG A 16 -17.28 -3.53 -17.04
C ARG A 16 -16.05 -2.70 -17.37
N ASN A 17 -16.19 -1.72 -18.25
CA ASN A 17 -15.06 -0.93 -18.73
C ASN A 17 -14.52 0.01 -17.65
N VAL A 18 -15.39 0.58 -16.81
CA VAL A 18 -14.97 1.46 -15.71
C VAL A 18 -14.10 0.68 -14.71
N VAL A 19 -14.54 -0.51 -14.27
CA VAL A 19 -13.75 -1.32 -13.32
C VAL A 19 -12.41 -1.71 -13.93
N LYS A 20 -12.38 -2.06 -15.23
CA LYS A 20 -11.12 -2.36 -15.94
C LYS A 20 -10.19 -1.15 -16.02
N ALA A 21 -10.73 0.03 -16.31
CA ALA A 21 -9.95 1.26 -16.40
C ALA A 21 -9.36 1.62 -15.03
N VAL A 22 -10.15 1.61 -13.96
CA VAL A 22 -9.64 1.88 -12.59
C VAL A 22 -8.57 0.85 -12.20
N ASN A 23 -8.78 -0.43 -12.51
CA ASN A 23 -7.79 -1.44 -12.19
C ASN A 23 -6.46 -1.22 -12.93
N CYS A 24 -6.51 -0.94 -14.23
CA CYS A 24 -5.31 -0.74 -15.04
C CYS A 24 -4.57 0.55 -14.68
N PHE A 25 -5.29 1.67 -14.56
CA PHE A 25 -4.67 2.99 -14.40
C PHE A 25 -4.35 3.33 -12.95
N PHE A 26 -5.16 2.90 -12.00
CA PHE A 26 -4.97 3.28 -10.61
C PHE A 26 -4.39 2.14 -9.78
N ILE A 27 -5.04 0.98 -9.76
CA ILE A 27 -4.63 -0.11 -8.87
C ILE A 27 -3.27 -0.68 -9.27
N ASN A 28 -3.06 -0.98 -10.55
CA ASN A 28 -1.77 -1.52 -11.01
C ASN A 28 -0.66 -0.48 -10.86
N TYR A 29 -0.91 0.78 -11.25
CA TYR A 29 0.04 1.87 -11.06
C TYR A 29 0.47 2.04 -9.59
N VAL A 30 -0.48 2.09 -8.66
CA VAL A 30 -0.18 2.20 -7.23
C VAL A 30 0.58 0.98 -6.74
N LYS A 31 0.21 -0.24 -7.14
CA LYS A 31 0.92 -1.46 -6.71
C LYS A 31 2.38 -1.47 -7.15
N ASP A 32 2.62 -1.11 -8.40
CA ASP A 32 3.96 -1.14 -8.99
C ASP A 32 4.82 0.00 -8.42
N ASN A 33 4.25 1.20 -8.29
CA ASN A 33 4.98 2.35 -7.77
C ASN A 33 5.15 2.34 -6.26
N LEU A 34 4.23 1.76 -5.49
CA LEU A 34 4.33 1.72 -4.03
C LEU A 34 5.61 1.03 -3.58
N GLN A 35 6.03 -0.05 -4.26
CA GLN A 35 7.27 -0.75 -3.91
C GLN A 35 8.50 0.14 -4.18
N SER A 36 8.57 0.78 -5.35
CA SER A 36 9.67 1.68 -5.70
C SER A 36 9.70 2.93 -4.82
N GLU A 37 8.53 3.49 -4.51
CA GLU A 37 8.38 4.67 -3.66
C GLU A 37 8.71 4.35 -2.20
N LEU A 38 8.27 3.21 -1.67
CA LEU A 38 8.64 2.73 -0.34
C LEU A 38 10.15 2.53 -0.23
N VAL A 39 10.80 1.90 -1.21
CA VAL A 39 12.26 1.77 -1.22
C VAL A 39 12.92 3.14 -1.26
N THR A 40 12.44 4.05 -2.11
CA THR A 40 12.99 5.40 -2.23
C THR A 40 12.79 6.24 -0.96
N HIS A 41 11.70 6.07 -0.22
CA HIS A 41 11.41 6.83 0.99
C HIS A 41 12.00 6.21 2.26
N LEU A 42 11.98 4.88 2.40
CA LEU A 42 12.51 4.17 3.57
C LEU A 42 14.02 3.96 3.51
N TYR A 43 14.65 3.87 2.33
CA TYR A 43 16.11 3.77 2.21
C TYR A 43 16.81 5.13 2.05
N LYS A 44 16.10 6.26 2.19
CA LYS A 44 16.76 7.56 2.35
C LYS A 44 17.51 7.55 3.67
N SER A 45 18.84 7.49 3.56
CA SER A 45 19.83 7.44 4.63
C SER A 45 19.53 8.36 5.82
N ASP A 46 18.92 9.51 5.54
CA ASP A 46 18.72 10.58 6.50
C ASP A 46 17.56 10.33 7.48
N GLN A 47 16.63 9.41 7.17
CA GLN A 47 15.51 9.06 8.08
C GLN A 47 15.57 7.61 8.60
N VAL A 48 16.41 6.77 8.00
CA VAL A 48 16.63 5.38 8.42
C VAL A 48 17.06 5.32 9.88
N GLU A 49 17.98 6.19 10.31
CA GLU A 49 18.53 6.19 11.67
C GLU A 49 17.48 6.59 12.73
N SER A 50 16.53 7.46 12.38
CA SER A 50 15.41 7.83 13.26
C SER A 50 14.27 6.80 13.25
N LEU A 51 14.02 6.13 12.13
CA LEU A 51 12.98 5.10 12.00
C LEU A 51 13.42 3.74 12.59
N LEU A 52 14.72 3.45 12.56
CA LEU A 52 15.34 2.28 13.18
C LEU A 52 15.68 2.51 14.66
N ASN A 53 15.47 3.71 15.19
CA ASN A 53 15.60 3.96 16.62
C ASN A 53 14.47 3.21 17.34
N GLU A 54 14.88 2.21 18.13
CA GLU A 54 13.98 1.42 18.95
C GLU A 54 13.23 2.36 19.92
N SER A 55 11.91 2.15 20.09
CA SER A 55 11.14 2.91 21.06
C SER A 55 11.69 2.69 22.47
N GLU A 56 11.85 3.76 23.25
CA GLU A 56 12.47 3.78 24.58
C GLU A 56 11.95 2.66 25.52
N HIS A 57 10.66 2.35 25.44
CA HIS A 57 10.02 1.30 26.21
C HIS A 57 10.54 -0.13 25.90
N ILE A 58 10.91 -0.41 24.65
CA ILE A 58 11.47 -1.73 24.25
C ILE A 58 12.94 -1.81 24.67
N ALA A 59 13.69 -0.70 24.57
CA ALA A 59 15.09 -0.62 25.01
C ALA A 59 15.22 -0.88 26.53
N ILE A 60 14.31 -0.31 27.34
CA ILE A 60 14.24 -0.56 28.79
C ILE A 60 13.94 -2.02 29.07
N LYS A 61 12.91 -2.58 28.42
CA LYS A 61 12.50 -3.98 28.62
C LYS A 61 13.60 -4.98 28.24
N ARG A 62 14.38 -4.69 27.19
CA ARG A 62 15.54 -5.50 26.79
C ARG A 62 16.65 -5.46 27.84
N LYS A 63 16.92 -4.28 28.41
CA LYS A 63 17.92 -4.12 29.48
C LYS A 63 17.51 -4.86 30.75
N GLU A 64 16.25 -4.71 31.18
CA GLU A 64 15.71 -5.43 32.35
C GLU A 64 15.77 -6.95 32.18
N THR A 65 15.41 -7.45 30.99
CA THR A 65 15.47 -8.90 30.70
C THR A 65 16.92 -9.41 30.63
N SER A 66 17.84 -8.60 30.09
CA SER A 66 19.28 -8.94 30.05
C SER A 66 19.93 -8.91 31.42
N ASP A 67 19.48 -8.03 32.33
CA ASP A 67 19.97 -7.96 33.70
C ASP A 67 19.37 -9.07 34.58
N MET A 68 18.15 -9.53 34.28
CA MET A 68 17.55 -10.72 34.92
C MET A 68 18.16 -12.06 34.47
N LEU A 69 18.80 -12.10 33.30
CA LEU A 69 19.46 -13.30 32.76
C LEU A 69 20.93 -13.43 33.18
N LYS A 70 21.49 -12.43 33.88
CA LYS A 70 22.82 -12.51 34.53
C LYS A 70 22.69 -12.98 35.98
#